data_AF-A0A3K0PIM1-F1
#
_entry.id   AF-A0A3K0PIM1-F1
#
_cell.length_a   1.000
_cell.length_b   1.000
_cell.length_c   1.000
_cell.angle_alpha   90.00
_cell.angle_beta   90.00
_cell.angle_gamma   90.00
#
_symmetry.space_group_name_H-M   'P 1'
#
loop_
_entity.id
_entity.type
_entity.pdbx_description
1 polymer ?
#
loop_
_entity_poly.entity_id
_entity_poly.type
_entity_poly.pdbx_seq_one_letter_code
_entity_poly.pdbx_strand_id
1 'polypeptide(L)'
;NINIKIKDSANAHVNSINIVEGELVDELIDCLSIADSSVKIKISSSVSTSANTISITEGELLDETMDVKNHIRNSKIDATITNSANAFYSATMTITGGELIDEIIDTNEITNSKIEIKLTTSGCASYIGNNAGHTFTLTNGELIDEIIDCSNNISDNNPISITVENSANVITQNSSNHVPVLNITNSQLLDELVDCPNINNNSITVEISSSGNIA
;
A
#
# COMPACT_ATOMS: atom_id res chain seq x y z
N ASN A 1 5.40 -1.40 23.96
CA ASN A 1 4.68 -2.47 23.22
C ASN A 1 3.39 -1.91 22.69
N ILE A 2 3.32 -1.72 21.38
CA ILE A 2 2.12 -1.28 20.65
C ILE A 2 1.64 -2.46 19.81
N ASN A 3 0.35 -2.78 19.87
CA ASN A 3 -0.24 -3.88 19.11
C ASN A 3 -1.58 -3.45 18.55
N ILE A 4 -1.61 -3.22 17.24
CA ILE A 4 -2.79 -2.75 16.51
C ILE A 4 -3.30 -3.88 15.63
N LYS A 5 -4.60 -4.12 15.67
CA LYS A 5 -5.25 -5.12 14.83
C LYS A 5 -6.52 -4.55 14.22
N ILE A 6 -6.52 -4.46 12.90
CA ILE A 6 -7.67 -4.09 12.10
C ILE A 6 -8.16 -5.34 11.37
N LYS A 7 -9.45 -5.62 11.51
CA LYS A 7 -10.07 -6.78 10.88
C LYS A 7 -11.48 -6.44 10.45
N ASP A 8 -11.83 -6.79 9.21
CA ASP A 8 -13.16 -6.59 8.64
C ASP A 8 -13.68 -5.14 8.85
N SER A 9 -12.79 -4.15 8.80
CA SER A 9 -13.07 -2.75 9.18
C SER A 9 -12.71 -1.79 8.04
N ALA A 10 -13.29 -0.58 8.07
CA ALA A 10 -13.08 0.47 7.07
C ALA A 10 -13.32 0.03 5.61
N ASN A 11 -14.28 -0.87 5.40
CA ASN A 11 -14.66 -1.32 4.06
C ASN A 11 -15.83 -0.48 3.53
N ALA A 12 -15.80 -0.10 2.25
CA ALA A 12 -16.88 0.64 1.61
C ALA A 12 -17.54 -0.19 0.49
N HIS A 13 -18.85 -0.42 0.60
CA HIS A 13 -19.64 -1.08 -0.45
C HIS A 13 -20.81 -0.18 -0.84
N VAL A 14 -20.66 0.51 -1.96
CA VAL A 14 -21.56 1.58 -2.42
C VAL A 14 -21.66 1.60 -3.94
N ASN A 15 -22.52 2.42 -4.52
CA ASN A 15 -22.62 2.51 -5.98
C ASN A 15 -21.40 3.19 -6.62
N SER A 16 -20.84 4.21 -5.97
CA SER A 16 -19.72 4.99 -6.47
C SER A 16 -18.86 5.47 -5.31
N ILE A 17 -17.55 5.46 -5.49
CA ILE A 17 -16.56 5.98 -4.54
C ILE A 17 -15.81 7.11 -5.23
N ASN A 18 -15.66 8.21 -4.52
CA ASN A 18 -14.89 9.37 -4.94
C ASN A 18 -14.11 9.85 -3.71
N ILE A 19 -12.81 9.56 -3.70
CA ILE A 19 -11.84 9.96 -2.68
C ILE A 19 -11.00 11.08 -3.29
N VAL A 20 -10.87 12.18 -2.56
CA VAL A 20 -10.12 13.37 -2.99
C VAL A 20 -9.42 13.92 -1.75
N GLU A 21 -8.09 13.90 -1.71
CA GLU A 21 -7.31 14.36 -0.54
C GLU A 21 -7.86 13.75 0.76
N GLY A 22 -8.00 12.43 0.78
CA GLY A 22 -8.62 11.73 1.90
C GLY A 22 -8.42 10.22 1.84
N GLU A 23 -8.74 9.56 2.96
CA GLU A 23 -8.36 8.18 3.22
C GLU A 23 -9.57 7.37 3.72
N LEU A 24 -9.56 6.05 3.58
CA LEU A 24 -10.47 5.20 4.37
C LEU A 24 -9.90 4.89 5.75
N VAL A 25 -8.58 4.76 5.81
CA VAL A 25 -7.78 4.64 7.02
C VAL A 25 -6.56 5.51 6.81
N ASP A 26 -6.55 6.59 7.57
CA ASP A 26 -5.43 7.48 7.87
C ASP A 26 -4.35 6.74 8.69
N GLU A 27 -3.42 7.43 9.34
CA GLU A 27 -2.31 6.76 10.02
C GLU A 27 -2.75 5.98 11.27
N LEU A 28 -2.14 4.80 11.46
CA LEU A 28 -2.38 4.01 12.68
C LEU A 28 -1.46 4.43 13.83
N ILE A 29 -0.32 5.01 13.50
CA ILE A 29 0.65 5.59 14.41
C ILE A 29 1.20 6.86 13.78
N ASP A 30 0.66 8.01 14.15
CA ASP A 30 1.28 9.32 13.97
C ASP A 30 2.07 9.66 15.25
N CYS A 31 3.39 9.75 15.13
CA CYS A 31 4.21 10.24 16.22
C CYS A 31 5.55 10.85 15.80
N LEU A 32 6.14 11.66 16.69
CA LEU A 32 7.47 12.22 16.42
C LEU A 32 8.57 11.17 16.32
N SER A 33 8.50 10.08 17.10
CA SER A 33 9.61 9.14 17.25
C SER A 33 9.19 7.83 17.91
N ILE A 34 9.78 6.73 17.45
CA ILE A 34 9.66 5.42 18.09
C ILE A 34 11.04 5.00 18.59
N ALA A 35 11.17 4.78 19.90
CA ALA A 35 12.42 4.35 20.50
C ALA A 35 12.20 3.20 21.48
N ASP A 36 13.15 2.26 21.50
CA ASP A 36 13.23 1.18 22.47
C ASP A 36 11.90 0.40 22.62
N SER A 37 11.22 0.19 21.48
CA SER A 37 9.83 -0.27 21.43
C SER A 37 9.65 -1.52 20.58
N SER A 38 8.61 -2.29 20.89
CA SER A 38 8.10 -3.32 19.98
C SER A 38 6.71 -2.90 19.49
N VAL A 39 6.57 -2.80 18.18
CA VAL A 39 5.35 -2.44 17.46
C VAL A 39 4.91 -3.62 16.61
N LYS A 40 3.61 -3.90 16.64
CA LYS A 40 3.00 -4.94 15.82
C LYS A 40 1.70 -4.43 15.22
N ILE A 41 1.61 -4.46 13.90
CA ILE A 41 0.42 -4.03 13.16
C ILE A 41 -0.09 -5.20 12.33
N LYS A 42 -1.38 -5.46 12.41
CA LYS A 42 -2.06 -6.48 11.61
C LYS A 42 -3.33 -5.94 11.00
N ILE A 43 -3.35 -5.79 9.69
CA ILE A 43 -4.52 -5.39 8.91
C ILE A 43 -4.98 -6.60 8.08
N SER A 44 -6.25 -6.97 8.21
CA SER A 44 -6.79 -8.15 7.52
C SER A 44 -8.20 -7.91 7.00
N SER A 45 -8.45 -8.19 5.72
CA SER A 45 -9.78 -8.05 5.10
C SER A 45 -10.42 -6.67 5.36
N SER A 46 -9.62 -5.61 5.30
CA SER A 46 -10.02 -4.27 5.71
C SER A 46 -9.66 -3.25 4.63
N VAL A 47 -10.16 -2.02 4.79
CA VAL A 47 -9.79 -0.87 3.95
C VAL A 47 -10.12 -1.10 2.45
N SER A 48 -11.05 -2.00 2.15
CA SER A 48 -11.34 -2.41 0.77
C SER A 48 -12.62 -1.77 0.27
N THR A 49 -12.64 -1.48 -1.02
CA THR A 49 -13.74 -0.78 -1.68
C THR A 49 -14.43 -1.66 -2.71
N SER A 50 -15.75 -1.54 -2.84
CA SER A 50 -16.53 -2.22 -3.87
C SER A 50 -17.59 -1.28 -4.41
N ALA A 51 -17.47 -0.92 -5.69
CA ALA A 51 -18.37 0.02 -6.35
C ALA A 51 -18.47 -0.20 -7.87
N ASN A 52 -19.39 0.51 -8.52
CA ASN A 52 -19.42 0.54 -9.98
C ASN A 52 -18.28 1.41 -10.54
N THR A 53 -18.12 2.59 -9.94
CA THR A 53 -17.07 3.53 -10.28
C THR A 53 -16.27 3.86 -9.04
N ILE A 54 -14.94 3.83 -9.16
CA ILE A 54 -14.00 4.26 -8.12
C ILE A 54 -13.14 5.36 -8.73
N SER A 55 -13.10 6.52 -8.09
CA SER A 55 -12.17 7.61 -8.39
C SER A 55 -11.39 7.94 -7.12
N ILE A 56 -10.07 8.02 -7.26
CA ILE A 56 -9.14 8.46 -6.21
C ILE A 56 -8.29 9.58 -6.83
N THR A 57 -8.15 10.69 -6.13
CA THR A 57 -7.39 11.85 -6.61
C THR A 57 -6.60 12.44 -5.46
N GLU A 58 -5.28 12.31 -5.50
CA GLU A 58 -4.37 12.76 -4.42
C GLU A 58 -4.85 12.21 -3.07
N GLY A 59 -5.10 10.91 -2.98
CA GLY A 59 -5.71 10.29 -1.82
C GLY A 59 -5.53 8.77 -1.87
N GLU A 60 -5.93 8.10 -0.80
CA GLU A 60 -5.51 6.71 -0.54
C GLU A 60 -6.71 5.85 -0.09
N LEU A 61 -6.56 4.53 -0.12
CA LEU A 61 -7.42 3.69 0.72
C LEU A 61 -6.80 3.55 2.11
N LEU A 62 -5.55 3.10 2.15
CA LEU A 62 -4.74 3.00 3.35
C LEU A 62 -3.58 3.98 3.21
N ASP A 63 -3.60 5.00 4.04
CA ASP A 63 -2.48 5.94 4.19
C ASP A 63 -1.33 5.31 4.97
N GLU A 64 -0.31 6.09 5.35
CA GLU A 64 0.88 5.54 5.97
C GLU A 64 0.52 4.77 7.23
N THR A 65 0.94 3.52 7.28
CA THR A 65 0.59 2.72 8.46
C THR A 65 1.28 3.27 9.73
N MET A 66 2.41 3.96 9.53
CA MET A 66 3.21 4.61 10.55
C MET A 66 3.88 5.87 9.99
N ASP A 67 3.31 7.06 10.25
CA ASP A 67 4.04 8.33 10.13
C ASP A 67 4.91 8.54 11.38
N VAL A 68 6.23 8.47 11.16
CA VAL A 68 7.24 8.73 12.19
C VAL A 68 8.20 9.83 11.76
N LYS A 69 7.75 11.07 11.91
CA LYS A 69 8.49 12.30 11.59
C LYS A 69 10.03 12.33 11.78
N ASN A 70 10.57 11.85 12.91
CA ASN A 70 12.01 11.97 13.18
C ASN A 70 12.78 10.66 12.99
N HIS A 71 12.52 9.67 13.85
CA HIS A 71 13.34 8.46 13.87
C HIS A 71 12.64 7.23 14.48
N ILE A 72 13.04 6.07 13.98
CA ILE A 72 12.79 4.74 14.54
C ILE A 72 14.11 4.17 15.04
N ARG A 73 14.27 4.02 16.36
CA ARG A 73 15.52 3.59 16.99
C ARG A 73 15.35 2.41 17.93
N ASN A 74 16.30 1.47 17.90
CA ASN A 74 16.36 0.33 18.84
C ASN A 74 15.03 -0.45 18.96
N SER A 75 14.29 -0.55 17.87
CA SER A 75 12.91 -1.01 17.91
C SER A 75 12.72 -2.30 17.12
N LYS A 76 11.64 -3.01 17.42
CA LYS A 76 11.17 -4.14 16.63
C LYS A 76 9.80 -3.81 16.04
N ILE A 77 9.69 -3.79 14.72
CA ILE A 77 8.44 -3.52 14.01
C ILE A 77 8.07 -4.76 13.20
N ASP A 78 6.87 -5.28 13.43
CA ASP A 78 6.28 -6.34 12.61
C ASP A 78 4.94 -5.81 12.02
N ALA A 79 4.89 -5.51 10.72
CA ALA A 79 3.68 -5.12 10.02
C ALA A 79 3.20 -6.24 9.08
N THR A 80 1.93 -6.62 9.18
CA THR A 80 1.34 -7.61 8.27
C THR A 80 0.01 -7.11 7.75
N ILE A 81 -0.07 -6.94 6.45
CA ILE A 81 -1.27 -6.50 5.73
C ILE A 81 -1.69 -7.63 4.80
N THR A 82 -2.93 -8.09 4.94
CA THR A 82 -3.42 -9.25 4.19
C THR A 82 -4.83 -8.97 3.68
N ASN A 83 -5.06 -9.21 2.38
CA ASN A 83 -6.36 -9.03 1.77
C ASN A 83 -6.96 -7.63 2.06
N SER A 84 -6.16 -6.57 2.00
CA SER A 84 -6.58 -5.22 2.43
C SER A 84 -6.22 -4.17 1.39
N ALA A 85 -6.86 -3.00 1.47
CA ALA A 85 -6.71 -1.92 0.49
C ALA A 85 -6.97 -2.40 -0.96
N ASN A 86 -7.94 -3.29 -1.14
CA ASN A 86 -8.30 -3.78 -2.47
C ASN A 86 -9.48 -2.98 -3.04
N ALA A 87 -9.37 -2.58 -4.29
CA ALA A 87 -10.40 -1.85 -5.02
C ALA A 87 -11.14 -2.75 -6.01
N PHE A 88 -12.43 -2.99 -5.78
CA PHE A 88 -13.29 -3.80 -6.65
C PHE A 88 -14.25 -2.92 -7.44
N TYR A 89 -14.03 -2.79 -8.76
CA TYR A 89 -14.83 -1.93 -9.63
C TYR A 89 -15.60 -2.72 -10.70
N SER A 90 -16.79 -2.23 -11.10
CA SER A 90 -17.65 -2.92 -12.09
C SER A 90 -17.83 -2.17 -13.42
N ALA A 91 -17.31 -0.95 -13.54
CA ALA A 91 -17.31 -0.16 -14.76
C ALA A 91 -16.00 0.61 -14.97
N THR A 92 -15.63 1.50 -14.04
CA THR A 92 -14.47 2.38 -14.20
C THR A 92 -13.71 2.51 -12.89
N MET A 93 -12.39 2.47 -12.98
CA MET A 93 -11.49 2.85 -11.91
C MET A 93 -10.50 3.90 -12.43
N THR A 94 -10.36 4.98 -11.68
CA THR A 94 -9.40 6.05 -11.97
C THR A 94 -8.67 6.41 -10.69
N ILE A 95 -7.35 6.46 -10.79
CA ILE A 95 -6.46 6.97 -9.75
C ILE A 95 -5.62 8.07 -10.41
N THR A 96 -5.50 9.22 -9.76
CA THR A 96 -4.71 10.34 -10.24
C THR A 96 -3.95 10.97 -9.09
N GLY A 97 -2.62 10.87 -9.08
CA GLY A 97 -1.81 11.42 -7.99
C GLY A 97 -2.01 10.75 -6.64
N GLY A 98 -2.64 9.58 -6.59
CA GLY A 98 -2.96 8.91 -5.34
C GLY A 98 -2.73 7.40 -5.46
N GLU A 99 -3.06 6.67 -4.41
CA GLU A 99 -2.64 5.28 -4.19
C GLU A 99 -3.80 4.40 -3.71
N LEU A 100 -3.57 3.07 -3.62
CA LEU A 100 -4.42 2.23 -2.76
C LEU A 100 -3.79 2.03 -1.39
N ILE A 101 -2.48 1.84 -1.35
CA ILE A 101 -1.67 1.87 -0.15
C ILE A 101 -0.57 2.87 -0.44
N ASP A 102 -0.42 3.88 0.42
CA ASP A 102 0.74 4.75 0.36
C ASP A 102 1.96 4.01 0.93
N GLU A 103 2.63 4.52 1.97
CA GLU A 103 3.69 3.79 2.64
C GLU A 103 3.22 2.92 3.81
N ILE A 104 4.08 1.98 4.21
CA ILE A 104 3.87 1.28 5.49
C ILE A 104 4.57 2.00 6.63
N ILE A 105 5.70 2.62 6.31
CA ILE A 105 6.51 3.40 7.23
C ILE A 105 7.00 4.61 6.46
N ASP A 106 6.53 5.80 6.83
CA ASP A 106 7.22 7.06 6.53
C ASP A 106 8.05 7.45 7.76
N THR A 107 9.33 7.71 7.54
CA THR A 107 10.18 8.30 8.56
C THR A 107 11.35 9.07 7.97
N ASN A 108 12.04 9.83 8.81
CA ASN A 108 13.29 10.45 8.42
C ASN A 108 14.52 9.55 8.67
N GLU A 109 14.55 8.76 9.76
CA GLU A 109 15.72 7.94 10.09
C GLU A 109 15.37 6.60 10.74
N ILE A 110 16.07 5.53 10.33
CA ILE A 110 15.96 4.20 10.95
C ILE A 110 17.33 3.75 11.46
N THR A 111 17.43 3.45 12.76
CA THR A 111 18.68 3.02 13.40
C THR A 111 18.52 1.82 14.33
N ASN A 112 19.41 0.83 14.20
CA ASN A 112 19.51 -0.34 15.09
C ASN A 112 18.15 -1.01 15.40
N SER A 113 17.30 -1.12 14.39
CA SER A 113 15.93 -1.63 14.48
C SER A 113 15.73 -2.86 13.60
N LYS A 114 14.91 -3.80 14.06
CA LYS A 114 14.49 -4.95 13.27
C LYS A 114 13.09 -4.68 12.71
N ILE A 115 12.95 -4.74 11.39
CA ILE A 115 11.69 -4.48 10.70
C ILE A 115 11.31 -5.69 9.84
N GLU A 116 10.09 -6.16 9.98
CA GLU A 116 9.49 -7.22 9.16
C GLU A 116 8.14 -6.73 8.63
N ILE A 117 8.03 -6.57 7.31
CA ILE A 117 6.81 -6.12 6.64
C ILE A 117 6.36 -7.20 5.66
N LYS A 118 5.09 -7.58 5.76
CA LYS A 118 4.48 -8.55 4.83
C LYS A 118 3.16 -8.02 4.27
N LEU A 119 3.11 -7.87 2.96
CA LEU A 119 1.89 -7.61 2.19
C LEU A 119 1.49 -8.88 1.45
N THR A 120 0.23 -9.27 1.56
CA THR A 120 -0.32 -10.44 0.84
C THR A 120 -1.69 -10.14 0.29
N THR A 121 -1.87 -10.24 -1.03
CA THR A 121 -3.14 -9.96 -1.70
C THR A 121 -3.69 -8.57 -1.33
N SER A 122 -2.85 -7.54 -1.30
CA SER A 122 -3.23 -6.20 -0.86
C SER A 122 -2.90 -5.16 -1.93
N GLY A 123 -3.54 -4.00 -1.90
CA GLY A 123 -3.34 -2.94 -2.90
C GLY A 123 -3.69 -3.39 -4.33
N CYS A 124 -4.71 -4.23 -4.51
CA CYS A 124 -5.09 -4.72 -5.85
C CYS A 124 -6.31 -4.00 -6.41
N ALA A 125 -6.27 -3.66 -7.69
CA ALA A 125 -7.40 -3.16 -8.47
C ALA A 125 -8.05 -4.30 -9.26
N SER A 126 -9.27 -4.70 -8.91
CA SER A 126 -9.95 -5.86 -9.49
C SER A 126 -11.27 -5.49 -10.17
N TYR A 127 -11.38 -5.79 -11.46
CA TYR A 127 -12.65 -5.72 -12.16
C TYR A 127 -13.56 -6.88 -11.75
N ILE A 128 -14.77 -6.56 -11.31
CA ILE A 128 -15.81 -7.51 -10.87
C ILE A 128 -17.11 -7.42 -11.68
N GLY A 129 -17.13 -6.57 -12.70
CA GLY A 129 -18.31 -6.35 -13.54
C GLY A 129 -18.51 -7.45 -14.60
N ASN A 130 -19.72 -7.48 -15.15
CA ASN A 130 -20.08 -8.35 -16.29
C ASN A 130 -20.27 -7.55 -17.58
N ASN A 131 -20.01 -6.24 -17.56
CA ASN A 131 -20.27 -5.35 -18.67
C ASN A 131 -19.11 -5.33 -19.67
N ALA A 132 -19.44 -4.99 -20.92
CA ALA A 132 -18.48 -4.75 -21.98
C ALA A 132 -17.74 -3.42 -21.76
N GLY A 133 -16.41 -3.44 -21.89
CA GLY A 133 -15.59 -2.22 -21.94
C GLY A 133 -15.40 -1.52 -20.60
N HIS A 134 -14.65 -2.14 -19.68
CA HIS A 134 -14.21 -1.49 -18.46
C HIS A 134 -12.92 -0.70 -18.69
N THR A 135 -12.71 0.30 -17.84
CA THR A 135 -11.53 1.16 -17.91
C THR A 135 -10.84 1.20 -16.56
N PHE A 136 -9.54 0.94 -16.57
CA PHE A 136 -8.63 1.29 -15.50
C PHE A 136 -7.70 2.40 -16.01
N THR A 137 -7.61 3.49 -15.26
CA THR A 137 -6.70 4.59 -15.55
C THR A 137 -5.92 4.94 -14.30
N LEU A 138 -4.60 4.97 -14.43
CA LEU A 138 -3.65 5.36 -13.41
C LEU A 138 -2.76 6.47 -14.01
N THR A 139 -2.66 7.59 -13.33
CA THR A 139 -1.92 8.76 -13.82
C THR A 139 -1.21 9.47 -12.68
N ASN A 140 0.11 9.58 -12.75
CA ASN A 140 0.94 10.15 -11.68
C ASN A 140 0.69 9.52 -10.30
N GLY A 141 0.24 8.26 -10.20
CA GLY A 141 -0.02 7.60 -8.92
C GLY A 141 0.27 6.12 -8.99
N GLU A 142 0.14 5.44 -7.85
CA GLU A 142 0.59 4.07 -7.64
C GLU A 142 -0.61 3.15 -7.26
N LEU A 143 -0.41 1.82 -7.21
CA LEU A 143 -1.33 0.99 -6.41
C LEU A 143 -0.79 0.79 -5.00
N ILE A 144 0.51 0.55 -4.90
CA ILE A 144 1.25 0.55 -3.65
C ILE A 144 2.49 1.38 -3.90
N ASP A 145 2.67 2.45 -3.12
CA ASP A 145 3.86 3.26 -3.18
C ASP A 145 5.04 2.59 -2.44
N GLU A 146 5.94 3.37 -1.85
CA GLU A 146 7.09 2.82 -1.16
C GLU A 146 6.70 2.07 0.11
N ILE A 147 7.26 0.88 0.34
CA ILE A 147 6.93 0.16 1.58
C ILE A 147 7.59 0.85 2.79
N ILE A 148 8.76 1.44 2.58
CA ILE A 148 9.46 2.26 3.56
C ILE A 148 9.96 3.49 2.80
N ASP A 149 9.38 4.67 3.06
CA ASP A 149 10.02 5.94 2.76
C ASP A 149 10.88 6.35 3.97
N CYS A 150 12.17 6.58 3.69
CA CYS A 150 13.14 7.04 4.66
C CYS A 150 13.93 8.22 4.11
N SER A 151 13.44 9.43 4.37
CA SER A 151 13.92 10.66 3.72
C SER A 151 15.36 11.09 4.04
N ASN A 152 16.07 10.45 4.99
CA ASN A 152 17.48 10.74 5.27
C ASN A 152 18.39 9.51 5.32
N ASN A 153 18.23 8.62 6.32
CA ASN A 153 19.15 7.49 6.47
C ASN A 153 18.57 6.25 7.16
N ILE A 154 18.90 5.09 6.59
CA ILE A 154 18.85 3.80 7.28
C ILE A 154 20.28 3.46 7.68
N SER A 155 20.59 3.35 8.98
CA SER A 155 21.97 3.11 9.46
C SER A 155 22.07 2.20 10.67
N ASP A 156 23.25 1.61 10.84
CA ASP A 156 23.66 0.84 12.03
C ASP A 156 22.78 -0.39 12.29
N ASN A 157 23.02 -1.44 11.49
CA ASN A 157 22.55 -2.80 11.73
C ASN A 157 21.02 -2.88 11.87
N ASN A 158 20.31 -2.49 10.81
CA ASN A 158 18.89 -2.78 10.65
C ASN A 158 18.69 -4.07 9.84
N PRO A 159 18.24 -5.18 10.45
CA PRO A 159 17.71 -6.31 9.69
C PRO A 159 16.28 -5.97 9.25
N ILE A 160 16.13 -5.68 7.96
CA ILE A 160 14.85 -5.35 7.32
C ILE A 160 14.47 -6.49 6.38
N SER A 161 13.25 -7.00 6.52
CA SER A 161 12.67 -8.02 5.65
C SER A 161 11.33 -7.54 5.12
N ILE A 162 11.20 -7.47 3.80
CA ILE A 162 9.97 -7.08 3.12
C ILE A 162 9.52 -8.23 2.23
N THR A 163 8.27 -8.67 2.39
CA THR A 163 7.65 -9.68 1.52
C THR A 163 6.39 -9.11 0.90
N VAL A 164 6.33 -9.07 -0.43
CA VAL A 164 5.16 -8.60 -1.20
C VAL A 164 4.66 -9.74 -2.08
N GLU A 165 3.57 -10.38 -1.67
CA GLU A 165 2.99 -11.54 -2.35
C GLU A 165 1.61 -11.19 -2.92
N ASN A 166 1.41 -11.46 -4.21
CA ASN A 166 0.11 -11.35 -4.86
C ASN A 166 -0.55 -9.95 -4.74
N SER A 167 0.25 -8.89 -4.60
CA SER A 167 -0.18 -7.52 -4.25
C SER A 167 0.08 -6.53 -5.39
N ALA A 168 -0.46 -5.32 -5.33
CA ALA A 168 -0.24 -4.30 -6.39
C ALA A 168 -0.63 -4.82 -7.80
N ASN A 169 -1.70 -5.61 -7.90
CA ASN A 169 -2.11 -6.21 -9.18
C ASN A 169 -3.34 -5.50 -9.76
N VAL A 170 -3.35 -5.29 -11.07
CA VAL A 170 -4.55 -4.97 -11.84
C VAL A 170 -5.12 -6.26 -12.41
N ILE A 171 -6.32 -6.64 -11.97
CA ILE A 171 -6.99 -7.89 -12.35
C ILE A 171 -8.19 -7.56 -13.24
N THR A 172 -8.07 -7.88 -14.52
CA THR A 172 -9.09 -7.70 -15.54
C THR A 172 -9.67 -9.08 -15.89
N GLN A 173 -10.91 -9.36 -15.49
CA GLN A 173 -11.50 -10.65 -15.86
C GLN A 173 -11.58 -10.79 -17.39
N ASN A 174 -10.99 -11.86 -17.92
CA ASN A 174 -11.08 -12.25 -19.33
C ASN A 174 -12.53 -12.62 -19.70
N SER A 175 -13.35 -11.62 -20.02
CA SER A 175 -14.60 -11.86 -20.75
C SER A 175 -14.25 -11.97 -22.24
N SER A 176 -14.58 -13.11 -22.84
CA SER A 176 -14.14 -13.57 -24.17
C SER A 176 -14.46 -12.65 -25.37
N ASN A 177 -15.07 -11.49 -25.17
CA ASN A 177 -15.51 -10.58 -26.23
C ASN A 177 -15.10 -9.11 -26.06
N HIS A 178 -14.39 -8.70 -24.99
CA HIS A 178 -14.09 -7.28 -24.78
C HIS A 178 -12.69 -7.06 -24.21
N VAL A 179 -11.90 -6.22 -24.88
CA VAL A 179 -10.56 -5.83 -24.45
C VAL A 179 -10.69 -4.74 -23.38
N PRO A 180 -10.14 -4.92 -22.17
CA PRO A 180 -10.09 -3.86 -21.17
C PRO A 180 -9.32 -2.65 -21.70
N VAL A 181 -9.76 -1.43 -21.36
CA VAL A 181 -8.94 -0.23 -21.58
C VAL A 181 -8.08 -0.03 -20.36
N LEU A 182 -6.77 -0.23 -20.52
CA LEU A 182 -5.77 0.02 -19.50
C LEU A 182 -4.94 1.23 -19.91
N ASN A 183 -5.00 2.31 -19.11
CA ASN A 183 -4.17 3.49 -19.29
C ASN A 183 -3.30 3.66 -18.04
N ILE A 184 -1.99 3.64 -18.20
CA ILE A 184 -1.01 3.91 -17.13
C ILE A 184 -0.08 5.00 -17.67
N THR A 185 0.04 6.14 -16.99
CA THR A 185 0.80 7.30 -17.47
C THR A 185 1.58 7.93 -16.32
N ASN A 186 2.92 7.87 -16.39
CA ASN A 186 3.82 8.29 -15.31
C ASN A 186 3.41 7.64 -13.98
N SER A 187 3.37 6.32 -13.92
CA SER A 187 2.75 5.60 -12.80
C SER A 187 3.34 4.21 -12.66
N GLN A 188 3.37 3.73 -11.43
CA GLN A 188 3.85 2.40 -11.08
C GLN A 188 2.70 1.59 -10.48
N LEU A 189 2.72 0.26 -10.64
CA LEU A 189 1.78 -0.57 -9.87
C LEU A 189 2.31 -0.82 -8.46
N LEU A 190 3.62 -1.01 -8.37
CA LEU A 190 4.38 -1.20 -7.16
C LEU A 190 5.65 -0.39 -7.33
N ASP A 191 5.89 0.59 -6.46
CA ASP A 191 7.07 1.46 -6.58
C ASP A 191 8.28 0.96 -5.78
N GLU A 192 9.25 1.84 -5.48
CA GLU A 192 10.43 1.52 -4.70
C GLU A 192 10.07 0.91 -3.34
N LEU A 193 10.41 -0.37 -3.10
CA LEU A 193 10.08 -0.97 -1.79
C LEU A 193 10.83 -0.38 -0.59
N VAL A 194 11.94 0.30 -0.84
CA VAL A 194 12.68 1.06 0.17
C VAL A 194 13.24 2.27 -0.55
N ASP A 195 12.61 3.43 -0.41
CA ASP A 195 13.26 4.68 -0.77
C ASP A 195 14.06 5.20 0.43
N CYS A 196 15.34 5.46 0.18
CA CYS A 196 16.20 6.08 1.16
C CYS A 196 17.46 6.63 0.49
N PRO A 197 17.81 7.91 0.70
CA PRO A 197 19.03 8.48 0.14
C PRO A 197 20.31 7.79 0.61
N ASN A 198 20.32 7.21 1.82
CA ASN A 198 21.52 6.63 2.42
C ASN A 198 21.25 5.34 3.22
N ILE A 199 21.74 4.21 2.72
CA ILE A 199 21.67 2.91 3.41
C ILE A 199 23.07 2.46 3.81
N ASN A 200 23.40 2.55 5.10
CA ASN A 200 24.76 2.29 5.62
C ASN A 200 24.80 1.17 6.68
N ASN A 201 25.59 0.13 6.43
CA ASN A 201 25.80 -0.99 7.38
C ASN A 201 24.51 -1.73 7.77
N ASN A 202 23.64 -2.05 6.79
CA ASN A 202 22.36 -2.74 7.01
C ASN A 202 22.26 -4.08 6.28
N SER A 203 21.22 -4.84 6.59
CA SER A 203 20.81 -6.03 5.86
C SER A 203 19.34 -5.88 5.47
N ILE A 204 19.09 -5.65 4.19
CA ILE A 204 17.73 -5.54 3.64
C ILE A 204 17.49 -6.75 2.74
N THR A 205 16.42 -7.49 3.01
CA THR A 205 15.95 -8.60 2.16
C THR A 205 14.56 -8.27 1.65
N VAL A 206 14.38 -8.42 0.35
CA VAL A 206 13.14 -8.12 -0.36
C VAL A 206 12.75 -9.36 -1.16
N GLU A 207 11.53 -9.85 -0.93
CA GLU A 207 10.93 -10.96 -1.66
C GLU A 207 9.61 -10.51 -2.31
N ILE A 208 9.58 -10.47 -3.64
CA ILE A 208 8.39 -10.11 -4.41
C ILE A 208 7.94 -11.35 -5.19
N SER A 209 6.66 -11.70 -5.10
CA SER A 209 6.10 -12.82 -5.86
C SER A 209 4.68 -12.53 -6.33
N SER A 210 4.42 -12.72 -7.63
CA SER A 210 3.10 -12.48 -8.23
C SER A 210 2.51 -11.10 -7.95
N SER A 211 3.35 -10.08 -7.79
CA SER A 211 2.95 -8.70 -7.47
C SER A 211 3.31 -7.74 -8.60
N GLY A 212 2.62 -6.60 -8.69
CA GLY A 212 2.88 -5.60 -9.75
C GLY A 212 2.47 -6.08 -11.16
N ASN A 213 1.49 -6.96 -11.28
CA ASN A 213 1.07 -7.55 -12.56
C ASN A 213 -0.24 -6.96 -13.08
N ILE A 214 -0.38 -7.01 -14.40
CA ILE A 214 -1.67 -6.87 -15.09
C ILE A 214 -2.10 -8.28 -15.51
N ALA A 215 -3.22 -8.77 -14.97
CA ALA A 215 -3.71 -10.14 -15.12
C ALA A 215 -5.10 -10.21 -15.76
#